data_AF-A0A927TFG4-F1
#
_entry.id   AF-A0A927TFG4-F1
#
_cell.length_a   1.000
_cell.length_b   1.000
_cell.length_c   1.000
_cell.angle_alpha   90.00
_cell.angle_beta   90.00
_cell.angle_gamma   90.00
#
_symmetry.space_group_name_H-M   'P 1'
#
loop_
_entity.id
_entity.type
_entity.pdbx_description
1 polymer ?
#
loop_
_entity_poly.entity_id
_entity_poly.type
_entity_poly.pdbx_seq_one_letter_code
_entity_poly.pdbx_strand_id
1 'polypeptide(L)'
;MMKKNKTQIIVSSIVTILPMVAGLFMWNILPDRMTTHWGMSGEADGFSSKAFAVFVLPLILLATHWLCIFFTLRDPKNKEQSSKVFAMIMWIIPITSLITNGMVYAVSLGSAVGIDIAVRVLLGLMFIILGNYLPKCKQNHTIGVKVSWALQNEENWNKTHRFTGRLWVAGGVILLATLFIPMEDMMGLFLTVILLLSFVPMLYSYLYYRKQVKEGTYSKEKKEEDPKVKEWEKKMVVISAVISVPLMIFVVVLLFTGDITVEFTEDSFTVDSIYWEDMTVGYEQIASIEYREQDNSGTRTFGFGSLKLEMGAFENEEFGAYTRYSYIDCESCVVITSAEGEVLVISGEDDSETKGIYEELSARMRR
;
A
#
# COMPACT_ATOMS: atom_id res chain seq x y z
N MET A 1 6.10 -19.85 25.66
CA MET A 1 6.81 -18.91 24.77
C MET A 1 6.79 -17.47 25.30
N MET A 2 5.63 -16.86 25.60
CA MET A 2 5.56 -15.49 26.15
C MET A 2 6.49 -15.23 27.35
N LYS A 3 6.48 -16.09 28.39
CA LYS A 3 7.35 -15.92 29.56
C LYS A 3 8.85 -15.99 29.22
N LYS A 4 9.23 -16.81 28.22
CA LYS A 4 10.63 -16.97 27.78
C LYS A 4 11.13 -15.76 26.97
N ASN A 5 10.23 -15.12 26.22
CA ASN A 5 10.56 -14.03 25.30
C ASN A 5 10.13 -12.65 25.80
N LYS A 6 9.70 -12.53 27.07
CA LYS A 6 9.15 -11.31 27.67
C LYS A 6 10.08 -10.12 27.49
N THR A 7 11.37 -10.29 27.76
CA THR A 7 12.38 -9.23 27.59
C THR A 7 12.49 -8.76 26.14
N GLN A 8 12.53 -9.68 25.18
CA GLN A 8 12.61 -9.32 23.75
C GLN A 8 11.35 -8.59 23.29
N ILE A 9 10.16 -8.99 23.76
CA ILE A 9 8.90 -8.31 23.44
C ILE A 9 8.90 -6.88 23.97
N ILE A 10 9.34 -6.69 25.22
CA ILE A 10 9.43 -5.35 25.84
C ILE A 10 10.43 -4.49 25.07
N VAL A 11 11.65 -5.00 24.84
CA VAL A 11 12.70 -4.25 24.15
C VAL A 11 12.29 -3.88 22.73
N SER A 12 11.78 -4.83 21.94
CA SER A 12 11.29 -4.55 20.58
C SER A 12 10.15 -3.54 20.58
N SER A 13 9.21 -3.62 21.54
CA SER A 13 8.12 -2.64 21.65
C SER A 13 8.63 -1.24 21.96
N ILE A 14 9.60 -1.11 22.87
CA ILE A 14 10.25 0.18 23.20
C ILE A 14 10.94 0.75 21.96
N VAL A 15 11.67 -0.08 21.22
CA VAL A 15 12.36 0.35 20.00
C VAL A 15 11.36 0.82 18.94
N THR A 16 10.21 0.14 18.77
CA THR A 16 9.17 0.56 17.83
C THR A 16 8.65 1.96 18.09
N ILE A 17 8.54 2.38 19.37
CA ILE A 17 8.04 3.71 19.76
C ILE A 17 9.16 4.74 20.01
N LEU A 18 10.42 4.35 19.89
CA LEU A 18 11.56 5.26 20.04
C LEU A 18 11.48 6.50 19.14
N PRO A 19 10.93 6.44 17.90
CA PRO A 19 10.73 7.63 17.09
C PRO A 19 9.85 8.69 17.75
N MET A 20 8.87 8.32 18.59
CA MET A 20 8.05 9.28 19.33
C MET A 20 8.91 10.16 20.25
N VAL A 21 9.92 9.54 20.91
CA VAL A 21 10.86 10.27 21.77
C VAL A 21 11.72 11.22 20.94
N ALA A 22 12.21 10.77 19.79
CA ALA A 22 12.96 11.64 18.88
C ALA A 22 12.11 12.81 18.37
N GLY A 23 10.85 12.56 17.98
CA GLY A 23 9.91 13.59 17.54
C GLY A 23 9.58 14.61 18.65
N LEU A 24 9.52 14.16 19.92
CA LEU A 24 9.37 15.06 21.08
C LEU A 24 10.60 15.97 21.28
N PHE A 25 11.82 15.43 21.13
CA PHE A 25 13.04 16.24 21.18
C PHE A 25 13.11 17.25 20.02
N MET A 26 12.57 16.88 18.86
CA MET A 26 12.56 17.70 17.64
C MET A 26 11.28 18.55 17.51
N TRP A 27 10.41 18.60 18.53
CA TRP A 27 9.07 19.17 18.42
C TRP A 27 9.02 20.62 17.93
N ASN A 28 10.02 21.42 18.34
CA ASN A 28 10.12 22.83 18.00
C ASN A 28 10.73 23.11 16.62
N ILE A 29 11.35 22.11 15.99
CA ILE A 29 11.95 22.24 14.65
C ILE A 29 11.12 21.52 13.59
N LEU A 30 10.30 20.53 13.98
CA LEU A 30 9.40 19.84 13.06
C LEU A 30 8.25 20.76 12.62
N PRO A 31 7.96 20.84 11.31
CA PRO A 31 6.84 21.64 10.81
C PRO A 31 5.51 21.10 11.29
N ASP A 32 4.49 21.95 11.34
CA ASP A 32 3.13 21.53 11.73
C ASP A 32 2.48 20.61 10.69
N ARG A 33 2.89 20.72 9.42
CA ARG A 33 2.51 19.85 8.30
C ARG A 33 3.72 19.00 7.89
N MET A 34 3.60 17.69 8.03
CA MET A 34 4.67 16.71 7.79
C MET A 34 4.36 15.88 6.54
N THR A 35 5.37 15.60 5.72
CA THR A 35 5.23 14.68 4.60
C THR A 35 5.13 13.24 5.12
N THR A 36 4.06 12.55 4.76
CA THR A 36 3.78 11.18 5.26
C THR A 36 3.44 10.18 4.17
N HIS A 37 3.22 10.66 2.95
CA HIS A 37 2.94 9.83 1.77
C HIS A 37 3.69 10.40 0.57
N TRP A 38 3.99 9.52 -0.37
CA TRP A 38 4.68 9.86 -1.61
C TRP A 38 3.98 9.16 -2.78
N GLY A 39 3.86 9.89 -3.87
CA GLY A 39 3.30 9.41 -5.12
C GLY A 39 4.25 8.49 -5.87
N MET A 40 3.82 8.02 -7.03
CA MET A 40 4.59 7.06 -7.84
C MET A 40 5.87 7.67 -8.42
N SER A 41 5.91 8.99 -8.60
CA SER A 41 7.08 9.79 -9.00
C SER A 41 8.09 10.00 -7.85
N GLY A 42 7.77 9.55 -6.63
CA GLY A 42 8.59 9.76 -5.44
C GLY A 42 8.42 11.15 -4.82
N GLU A 43 7.54 11.96 -5.39
CA GLU A 43 7.18 13.27 -4.88
C GLU A 43 6.20 13.17 -3.71
N ALA A 44 6.30 14.12 -2.80
CA ALA A 44 5.43 14.20 -1.63
C ALA A 44 4.03 14.64 -2.05
N ASP A 45 3.05 13.74 -1.94
CA ASP A 45 1.66 14.02 -2.28
C ASP A 45 0.77 14.10 -1.04
N GLY A 46 0.94 13.21 -0.06
CA GLY A 46 0.14 13.22 1.18
C GLY A 46 0.87 13.73 2.40
N PHE A 47 0.17 14.57 3.16
CA PHE A 47 0.68 15.24 4.35
C PHE A 47 -0.20 14.97 5.56
N SER A 48 0.41 14.95 6.75
CA SER A 48 -0.30 14.79 8.02
C SER A 48 0.09 15.88 9.00
N SER A 49 -0.70 16.04 10.07
CA SER A 49 -0.31 16.89 11.19
C SER A 49 0.95 16.35 11.88
N LYS A 50 1.74 17.25 12.46
CA LYS A 50 2.92 16.91 13.29
C LYS A 50 2.59 15.86 14.36
N ALA A 51 1.49 16.05 15.09
CA ALA A 51 1.06 15.12 16.13
C ALA A 51 0.74 13.73 15.56
N PHE A 52 0.08 13.67 14.40
CA PHE A 52 -0.20 12.40 13.73
C PHE A 52 1.08 11.69 13.31
N ALA A 53 1.99 12.39 12.64
CA ALA A 53 3.26 11.82 12.18
C ALA A 53 4.15 11.35 13.36
N VAL A 54 4.21 12.11 14.46
CA VAL A 54 5.07 11.80 15.61
C VAL A 54 4.50 10.68 16.48
N PHE A 55 3.19 10.65 16.72
CA PHE A 55 2.59 9.70 17.66
C PHE A 55 1.83 8.57 16.97
N VAL A 56 0.98 8.87 16.00
CA VAL A 56 0.05 7.89 15.44
C VAL A 56 0.78 6.89 14.55
N LEU A 57 1.72 7.32 13.71
CA LEU A 57 2.47 6.40 12.83
C LEU A 57 3.26 5.34 13.62
N PRO A 58 4.09 5.67 14.63
CA PRO A 58 4.74 4.65 15.47
C PRO A 58 3.76 3.76 16.24
N LEU A 59 2.60 4.30 16.67
CA LEU A 59 1.58 3.52 17.37
C LEU A 59 0.87 2.51 16.46
N ILE A 60 0.62 2.84 15.19
CA ILE A 60 0.13 1.88 14.19
C ILE A 60 1.15 0.75 14.00
N LEU A 61 2.44 1.08 13.90
CA LEU A 61 3.49 0.06 13.80
C LEU A 61 3.60 -0.79 15.07
N LEU A 62 3.44 -0.19 16.25
CA LEU A 62 3.38 -0.93 17.51
C LEU A 62 2.18 -1.88 17.54
N ALA A 63 1.00 -1.43 17.11
CA ALA A 63 -0.19 -2.27 17.04
C ALA A 63 0.03 -3.47 16.10
N THR A 64 0.59 -3.22 14.91
CA THR A 64 0.98 -4.28 13.96
C THR A 64 2.02 -5.24 14.56
N HIS A 65 3.00 -4.72 15.30
CA HIS A 65 4.01 -5.53 16.00
C HIS A 65 3.37 -6.49 16.99
N TRP A 66 2.48 -5.97 17.84
CA TRP A 66 1.74 -6.79 18.80
C TRP A 66 0.80 -7.79 18.13
N LEU A 67 0.20 -7.44 17.00
CA LEU A 67 -0.62 -8.34 16.20
C LEU A 67 0.20 -9.52 15.68
N CYS A 68 1.38 -9.26 15.08
CA CYS A 68 2.30 -10.29 14.60
C CYS A 68 2.78 -11.20 15.75
N ILE A 69 3.13 -10.62 16.90
CA ILE A 69 3.53 -11.36 18.10
C ILE A 69 2.37 -12.22 18.61
N PHE A 70 1.15 -11.68 18.66
CA PHE A 70 -0.03 -12.38 19.15
C PHE A 70 -0.29 -13.65 18.34
N PHE A 71 -0.40 -13.55 17.01
CA PHE A 71 -0.64 -14.71 16.16
C PHE A 71 0.51 -15.72 16.25
N THR A 72 1.76 -15.25 16.23
CA THR A 72 2.93 -16.11 16.30
C THR A 72 2.99 -16.91 17.60
N LEU A 73 2.67 -16.27 18.73
CA LEU A 73 2.75 -16.90 20.05
C LEU A 73 1.56 -17.80 20.37
N ARG A 74 0.41 -17.53 19.76
CA ARG A 74 -0.81 -18.33 19.94
C ARG A 74 -0.86 -19.56 19.05
N ASP A 75 -0.12 -19.56 17.93
CA ASP A 75 0.02 -20.73 17.08
C ASP A 75 0.68 -21.89 17.84
N PRO A 76 -0.03 -23.01 18.05
CA PRO A 76 0.50 -24.14 18.81
C PRO A 76 1.70 -24.81 18.13
N LYS A 77 1.79 -24.78 16.79
CA LYS A 77 2.94 -25.34 16.05
C LYS A 77 4.19 -24.47 16.18
N ASN A 78 4.06 -23.23 16.67
CA ASN A 78 5.21 -22.36 16.86
C ASN A 78 6.07 -22.66 18.10
N LYS A 79 5.65 -23.58 18.97
CA LYS A 79 6.42 -23.99 20.15
C LYS A 79 7.84 -24.50 19.82
N GLU A 80 8.00 -25.12 18.65
CA GLU A 80 9.26 -25.71 18.20
C GLU A 80 9.99 -24.89 17.12
N GLN A 81 9.54 -23.65 16.88
CA GLN A 81 10.16 -22.79 15.87
C GLN A 81 11.61 -22.44 16.20
N SER A 82 12.36 -22.17 15.14
CA SER A 82 13.73 -21.69 15.28
C SER A 82 13.76 -20.34 16.00
N SER A 83 14.70 -20.17 16.94
CA SER A 83 14.97 -18.88 17.59
C SER A 83 15.28 -17.78 16.58
N LYS A 84 15.87 -18.14 15.44
CA LYS A 84 16.20 -17.25 14.31
C LYS A 84 14.94 -16.65 13.68
N VAL A 85 13.93 -17.48 13.39
CA VAL A 85 12.65 -17.02 12.83
C VAL A 85 11.90 -16.15 13.84
N PHE A 86 11.94 -16.53 15.12
CA PHE A 86 11.33 -15.75 16.18
C PHE A 86 12.00 -14.37 16.36
N ALA A 87 13.33 -14.31 16.31
CA ALA A 87 14.07 -13.06 16.36
C ALA A 87 13.74 -12.15 15.16
N MET A 88 13.63 -12.72 13.95
CA MET A 88 13.20 -11.97 12.77
C MET A 88 11.83 -11.30 12.98
N ILE A 89 10.84 -12.04 13.47
CA ILE A 89 9.49 -11.51 13.76
C ILE A 89 9.55 -10.39 14.81
N MET A 90 10.42 -10.54 15.82
CA MET A 90 10.59 -9.55 16.87
C MET A 90 11.25 -8.25 16.40
N TRP A 91 12.06 -8.28 15.35
CA TRP A 91 12.90 -7.14 14.96
C TRP A 91 12.53 -6.49 13.65
N ILE A 92 11.78 -7.16 12.77
CA ILE A 92 11.41 -6.60 11.47
C ILE A 92 10.62 -5.29 11.61
N ILE A 93 9.57 -5.25 12.43
CA ILE A 93 8.74 -4.05 12.61
C ILE A 93 9.47 -2.93 13.37
N PRO A 94 10.20 -3.20 14.48
CA PRO A 94 10.98 -2.14 15.12
C PRO A 94 12.00 -1.48 14.19
N ILE A 95 12.72 -2.28 13.38
CA ILE A 95 13.70 -1.74 12.41
C ILE A 95 12.98 -0.91 11.35
N THR A 96 11.89 -1.42 10.78
CA THR A 96 11.08 -0.66 9.82
C THR A 96 10.60 0.65 10.44
N SER A 97 10.12 0.64 11.69
CA SER A 97 9.67 1.83 12.41
C SER A 97 10.73 2.90 12.53
N LEU A 98 11.96 2.53 12.92
CA LEU A 98 13.07 3.49 13.02
C LEU A 98 13.39 4.11 11.66
N ILE A 99 13.46 3.28 10.62
CA ILE A 99 13.83 3.72 9.27
C ILE A 99 12.75 4.65 8.69
N THR A 100 11.48 4.23 8.70
CA THR A 100 10.40 4.98 8.06
C THR A 100 10.09 6.29 8.80
N ASN A 101 10.02 6.28 10.13
CA ASN A 101 9.81 7.53 10.88
C ASN A 101 11.02 8.46 10.79
N GLY A 102 12.24 7.91 10.77
CA GLY A 102 13.46 8.70 10.53
C GLY A 102 13.42 9.40 9.17
N MET A 103 12.94 8.72 8.13
CA MET A 103 12.76 9.30 6.79
C MET A 103 11.69 10.39 6.78
N VAL A 104 10.53 10.16 7.40
CA VAL A 104 9.47 11.16 7.57
C VAL A 104 10.02 12.44 8.23
N TYR A 105 10.81 12.29 9.30
CA TYR A 105 11.41 13.46 9.98
C TYR A 105 12.47 14.15 9.12
N ALA A 106 13.34 13.37 8.46
CA ALA A 106 14.39 13.94 7.61
C ALA A 106 13.80 14.74 6.44
N VAL A 107 12.83 14.18 5.72
CA VAL A 107 12.17 14.87 4.60
C VAL A 107 11.38 16.07 5.07
N SER A 108 10.65 15.96 6.18
CA SER A 108 9.88 17.09 6.72
C SER A 108 10.77 18.24 7.21
N LEU A 109 12.05 17.97 7.51
CA LEU A 109 13.05 19.01 7.83
C LEU A 109 13.78 19.56 6.59
N GLY A 110 13.33 19.21 5.38
CA GLY A 110 13.91 19.69 4.12
C GLY A 110 15.16 18.92 3.68
N SER A 111 15.42 17.73 4.24
CA SER A 111 16.52 16.90 3.74
C SER A 111 16.17 16.31 2.37
N ALA A 112 17.10 16.42 1.43
CA ALA A 112 17.00 15.83 0.09
C ALA A 112 17.25 14.31 0.10
N VAL A 113 16.61 13.59 1.03
CA VAL A 113 16.64 12.13 1.03
C VAL A 113 15.84 11.63 -0.17
N GLY A 114 16.49 10.94 -1.10
CA GLY A 114 15.81 10.21 -2.17
C GLY A 114 14.95 9.10 -1.58
N ILE A 115 13.67 9.40 -1.35
CA ILE A 115 12.72 8.46 -0.73
C ILE A 115 12.54 7.22 -1.61
N ASP A 116 12.57 7.40 -2.92
CA ASP A 116 12.58 6.33 -3.91
C ASP A 116 13.75 5.34 -3.66
N ILE A 117 14.97 5.85 -3.50
CA ILE A 117 16.17 5.04 -3.21
C ILE A 117 16.02 4.35 -1.86
N ALA A 118 15.60 5.10 -0.85
CA ALA A 118 15.41 4.63 0.50
C ALA A 118 14.41 3.45 0.58
N VAL A 119 13.25 3.57 -0.07
CA VAL A 119 12.22 2.52 -0.12
C VAL A 119 12.73 1.30 -0.88
N ARG A 120 13.40 1.47 -2.02
CA ARG A 120 14.00 0.36 -2.80
C ARG A 120 15.04 -0.40 -1.98
N VAL A 121 15.92 0.32 -1.28
CA VAL A 121 16.93 -0.28 -0.39
C VAL A 121 16.26 -1.02 0.76
N LEU A 122 15.30 -0.40 1.44
CA LEU A 122 14.58 -1.00 2.56
C LEU A 122 13.88 -2.30 2.15
N LEU A 123 13.08 -2.27 1.09
CA LEU A 123 12.33 -3.43 0.61
C LEU A 123 13.24 -4.52 0.04
N GLY A 124 14.25 -4.15 -0.75
CA GLY A 124 15.23 -5.09 -1.30
C GLY A 124 15.98 -5.85 -0.21
N LEU A 125 16.50 -5.14 0.78
CA LEU A 125 17.15 -5.75 1.95
C LEU A 125 16.18 -6.59 2.77
N MET A 126 14.95 -6.12 2.98
CA MET A 126 13.92 -6.87 3.70
C MET A 126 13.61 -8.20 3.01
N PHE A 127 13.47 -8.23 1.69
CA PHE A 127 13.22 -9.46 0.93
C PHE A 127 14.40 -10.43 0.97
N ILE A 128 15.65 -9.93 0.89
CA ILE A 128 16.84 -10.76 1.06
C ILE A 128 16.87 -11.39 2.45
N ILE A 129 16.63 -10.60 3.49
CA ILE A 129 16.61 -11.07 4.87
C ILE A 129 15.51 -12.12 5.03
N LEU A 130 14.26 -11.79 4.71
CA LEU A 130 13.12 -12.70 4.83
C LEU A 130 13.34 -13.99 4.03
N GLY A 131 13.83 -13.89 2.80
CA GLY A 131 14.18 -15.03 1.96
C GLY A 131 15.21 -15.97 2.59
N ASN A 132 16.18 -15.43 3.34
CA ASN A 132 17.15 -16.24 4.08
C ASN A 132 16.54 -16.96 5.30
N TYR A 133 15.46 -16.43 5.88
CA TYR A 133 14.77 -17.04 7.02
C TYR A 133 13.69 -18.05 6.64
N LEU A 134 13.03 -17.89 5.48
CA LEU A 134 11.95 -18.79 5.04
C LEU A 134 12.32 -20.28 5.11
N PRO A 135 13.51 -20.75 4.65
CA PRO A 135 13.87 -22.17 4.73
C PRO A 135 14.05 -22.71 6.16
N LYS A 136 14.12 -21.82 7.16
CA LYS A 136 14.27 -22.16 8.59
C LYS A 136 12.91 -22.18 9.32
N CYS A 137 11.83 -21.75 8.66
CA CYS A 137 10.48 -21.80 9.20
C CYS A 137 10.00 -23.25 9.21
N LYS A 138 9.70 -23.79 10.39
CA LYS A 138 8.98 -25.06 10.48
C LYS A 138 7.50 -24.85 10.14
N GLN A 139 6.81 -25.93 9.82
CA GLN A 139 5.38 -25.92 9.48
C GLN A 139 4.55 -25.29 10.60
N ASN A 140 3.75 -24.29 10.25
CA ASN A 140 2.90 -23.54 11.16
C ASN A 140 1.77 -22.83 10.38
N HIS A 141 0.82 -22.23 11.08
CA HIS A 141 -0.38 -21.61 10.49
C HIS A 141 -0.27 -20.08 10.39
N THR A 142 0.87 -19.50 10.78
CA THR A 142 1.03 -18.06 10.91
C THR A 142 2.01 -17.48 9.88
N ILE A 143 3.21 -18.04 9.79
CA ILE A 143 4.40 -17.56 9.09
C ILE A 143 4.68 -18.40 7.85
N GLY A 144 4.88 -17.76 6.70
CA GLY A 144 5.32 -18.40 5.46
C GLY A 144 4.21 -18.63 4.42
N VAL A 145 4.45 -19.54 3.48
CA VAL A 145 3.54 -19.85 2.36
C VAL A 145 2.51 -20.89 2.81
N LYS A 146 1.31 -20.41 3.12
CA LYS A 146 0.24 -21.19 3.80
C LYS A 146 -0.79 -21.76 2.83
N VAL A 147 -0.34 -22.69 1.98
CA VAL A 147 -1.23 -23.44 1.08
C VAL A 147 -1.60 -24.79 1.69
N SER A 148 -2.84 -25.24 1.48
CA SER A 148 -3.42 -26.38 2.22
C SER A 148 -2.60 -27.67 2.11
N TRP A 149 -1.99 -27.96 0.96
CA TRP A 149 -1.15 -29.15 0.77
C TRP A 149 0.23 -29.02 1.44
N ALA A 150 0.81 -27.81 1.52
CA ALA A 150 2.05 -27.59 2.27
C ALA A 150 1.80 -27.64 3.78
N LEU A 151 0.63 -27.18 4.24
CA LEU A 151 0.22 -27.28 5.64
C LEU A 151 -0.10 -28.70 6.10
N GLN A 152 -0.21 -29.67 5.19
CA GLN A 152 -0.54 -31.07 5.49
C GLN A 152 0.63 -32.03 5.20
N ASN A 153 1.75 -31.53 4.68
CA ASN A 153 2.90 -32.34 4.28
C ASN A 153 4.21 -31.57 4.54
N GLU A 154 4.96 -31.99 5.56
CA GLU A 154 6.20 -31.33 6.00
C GLU A 154 7.28 -31.28 4.89
N GLU A 155 7.33 -32.30 4.03
CA GLU A 155 8.27 -32.31 2.90
C GLU A 155 7.94 -31.22 1.88
N ASN A 156 6.67 -31.09 1.49
CA ASN A 156 6.20 -30.03 0.60
C ASN A 156 6.42 -28.65 1.25
N TRP A 157 6.14 -28.50 2.56
CA TRP A 157 6.45 -27.29 3.31
C TRP A 157 7.93 -26.90 3.17
N ASN A 158 8.84 -27.82 3.47
CA ASN A 158 10.28 -27.57 3.46
C ASN A 158 10.80 -27.26 2.05
N LYS A 159 10.34 -27.99 1.02
CA LYS A 159 10.71 -27.75 -0.38
C LYS A 159 10.20 -26.39 -0.87
N THR A 160 8.94 -26.07 -0.57
CA THR A 160 8.33 -24.79 -0.91
C THR A 160 9.10 -23.64 -0.27
N HIS A 161 9.31 -23.66 1.05
CA HIS A 161 10.00 -22.57 1.74
C HIS A 161 11.47 -22.43 1.34
N ARG A 162 12.14 -23.53 0.96
CA ARG A 162 13.50 -23.47 0.41
C ARG A 162 13.53 -22.81 -0.96
N PHE A 163 12.57 -23.13 -1.83
CA PHE A 163 12.42 -22.50 -3.13
C PHE A 163 12.04 -21.01 -2.98
N THR A 164 11.01 -20.70 -2.18
CA THR A 164 10.57 -19.34 -1.89
C THR A 164 11.69 -18.50 -1.32
N GLY A 165 12.50 -19.06 -0.41
CA GLY A 165 13.64 -18.34 0.16
C GLY A 165 14.65 -17.87 -0.89
N ARG A 166 14.99 -18.74 -1.86
CA ARG A 166 15.87 -18.36 -2.98
C ARG A 166 15.22 -17.32 -3.89
N LEU A 167 13.93 -17.50 -4.18
CA LEU A 167 13.15 -16.59 -5.02
C LEU A 167 13.09 -15.19 -4.39
N TRP A 168 12.84 -15.09 -3.09
CA TRP A 168 12.79 -13.83 -2.34
C TRP A 168 14.15 -13.13 -2.25
N VAL A 169 15.24 -13.90 -2.07
CA VAL A 169 16.59 -13.33 -2.16
C VAL A 169 16.86 -12.78 -3.55
N ALA A 170 16.53 -13.52 -4.61
CA ALA A 170 16.69 -13.05 -5.98
C ALA A 170 15.84 -11.80 -6.26
N GLY A 171 14.57 -11.79 -5.85
CA GLY A 171 13.68 -10.63 -5.98
C GLY A 171 14.19 -9.40 -5.24
N GLY A 172 14.72 -9.57 -4.02
CA GLY A 172 15.34 -8.47 -3.29
C GLY A 172 16.60 -7.94 -3.96
N VAL A 173 17.45 -8.80 -4.54
CA VAL A 173 18.61 -8.36 -5.34
C VAL A 173 18.18 -7.63 -6.61
N ILE A 174 17.12 -8.10 -7.29
CA ILE A 174 16.55 -7.41 -8.45
C ILE A 174 16.06 -6.01 -8.05
N LEU A 175 15.33 -5.89 -6.93
CA LEU A 175 14.90 -4.59 -6.40
C LEU A 175 16.06 -3.65 -6.03
N LEU A 176 17.21 -4.19 -5.59
CA LEU A 176 18.40 -3.37 -5.39
C LEU A 176 19.07 -2.99 -6.71
N ALA A 177 19.03 -3.86 -7.72
CA ALA A 177 19.55 -3.56 -9.04
C ALA A 177 18.74 -2.47 -9.77
N THR A 178 17.48 -2.26 -9.40
CA THR A 178 16.67 -1.15 -9.94
C THR A 178 17.14 0.22 -9.49
N LEU A 179 18.08 0.33 -8.55
CA LEU A 179 18.76 1.58 -8.23
C LEU A 179 19.55 2.16 -9.42
N PHE A 180 19.87 1.33 -10.42
CA PHE A 180 20.60 1.74 -11.63
C PHE A 180 19.68 2.03 -12.83
N ILE A 181 18.35 2.02 -12.64
CA ILE A 181 17.37 2.18 -13.71
C ILE A 181 16.52 3.45 -13.45
N PRO A 182 16.22 4.28 -14.47
CA PRO A 182 15.33 5.44 -14.36
C PRO A 182 13.93 5.08 -13.83
N MET A 183 13.28 6.04 -13.18
CA MET A 183 12.07 5.82 -12.39
C MET A 183 10.80 5.50 -13.21
N GLU A 184 10.76 5.91 -14.48
CA GLU A 184 9.57 5.87 -15.35
C GLU A 184 9.05 4.44 -15.60
N ASP A 185 9.91 3.43 -15.70
CA ASP A 185 9.52 2.02 -15.92
C ASP A 185 9.37 1.20 -14.62
N MET A 186 9.50 1.84 -13.44
CA MET A 186 9.72 1.11 -12.19
C MET A 186 8.46 0.49 -11.58
N MET A 187 7.30 1.13 -11.73
CA MET A 187 6.07 0.63 -11.12
C MET A 187 5.69 -0.74 -11.68
N GLY A 188 5.72 -0.90 -13.00
CA GLY A 188 5.40 -2.17 -13.66
C GLY A 188 6.33 -3.28 -13.20
N LEU A 189 7.64 -3.00 -13.10
CA LEU A 189 8.62 -3.95 -12.59
C LEU A 189 8.38 -4.30 -11.11
N PHE A 190 8.15 -3.30 -10.26
CA PHE A 190 7.90 -3.49 -8.83
C PHE A 190 6.66 -4.36 -8.58
N LEU A 191 5.54 -4.04 -9.23
CA LEU A 191 4.30 -4.82 -9.16
C LEU A 191 4.52 -6.23 -9.68
N THR A 192 5.22 -6.38 -10.81
CA THR A 192 5.54 -7.70 -11.39
C THR A 192 6.37 -8.54 -10.41
N VAL A 193 7.41 -7.96 -9.80
CA VAL A 193 8.23 -8.67 -8.79
C VAL A 193 7.38 -9.10 -7.60
N ILE A 194 6.54 -8.23 -7.05
CA ILE A 194 5.67 -8.57 -5.91
C ILE A 194 4.70 -9.71 -6.27
N LEU A 195 4.06 -9.62 -7.44
CA LEU A 195 3.16 -10.67 -7.92
C LEU A 195 3.90 -12.00 -8.08
N LEU A 196 5.08 -12.00 -8.69
CA LEU A 196 5.90 -13.21 -8.85
C LEU A 196 6.32 -13.80 -7.49
N LEU A 197 6.80 -12.97 -6.56
CA LEU A 197 7.21 -13.40 -5.21
C LEU A 197 6.05 -13.97 -4.40
N SER A 198 4.81 -13.59 -4.73
CA SER A 198 3.59 -14.06 -4.07
C SER A 198 3.03 -15.34 -4.72
N PHE A 199 2.87 -15.35 -6.05
CA PHE A 199 2.16 -16.42 -6.78
C PHE A 199 3.05 -17.61 -7.14
N VAL A 200 4.31 -17.38 -7.54
CA VAL A 200 5.21 -18.46 -7.98
C VAL A 200 5.46 -19.50 -6.88
N PRO A 201 5.63 -19.13 -5.59
CA PRO A 201 5.70 -20.11 -4.50
C PRO A 201 4.47 -21.02 -4.36
N MET A 202 3.28 -20.44 -4.54
CA MET A 202 2.02 -21.19 -4.45
C MET A 202 1.92 -22.20 -5.60
N LEU A 203 2.27 -21.76 -6.82
CA LEU A 203 2.34 -22.63 -7.99
C LEU A 203 3.36 -23.76 -7.80
N TYR A 204 4.57 -23.44 -7.35
CA TYR A 204 5.60 -24.44 -7.06
C TYR A 204 5.08 -25.51 -6.09
N SER A 205 4.45 -25.07 -5.00
CA SER A 205 3.93 -25.96 -3.97
C SER A 205 2.81 -26.87 -4.51
N TYR A 206 1.95 -26.34 -5.39
CA TYR A 206 0.90 -27.12 -6.06
C TYR A 206 1.48 -28.16 -7.03
N LEU A 207 2.46 -27.77 -7.84
CA LEU A 207 3.13 -28.68 -8.77
C LEU A 207 3.85 -29.80 -8.01
N TYR A 208 4.48 -29.46 -6.87
CA TYR A 208 5.10 -30.45 -5.99
C TYR A 208 4.08 -31.43 -5.42
N TYR A 209 2.94 -30.93 -4.94
CA TYR A 209 1.83 -31.75 -4.47
C TYR A 209 1.32 -32.70 -5.57
N ARG A 210 1.07 -32.18 -6.78
CA ARG A 210 0.63 -32.99 -7.93
C ARG A 210 1.63 -34.08 -8.30
N LYS A 211 2.92 -33.79 -8.19
CA LYS A 211 3.98 -34.78 -8.38
C LYS A 211 3.90 -35.89 -7.32
N GLN A 212 3.82 -35.54 -6.04
CA GLN A 212 3.70 -36.51 -4.95
C GLN A 212 2.45 -37.41 -5.11
N VAL A 213 1.33 -36.85 -5.56
CA VAL A 213 0.10 -37.61 -5.83
C VAL A 213 0.29 -38.59 -6.99
N LYS A 214 0.92 -38.17 -8.09
CA LYS A 214 1.20 -39.04 -9.25
C LYS A 214 2.14 -40.19 -8.89
N GLU A 215 3.13 -39.95 -8.05
CA GLU A 215 4.12 -40.94 -7.62
C GLU A 215 3.61 -41.85 -6.49
N GLY A 216 2.40 -41.59 -5.95
CA GLY A 216 1.86 -42.32 -4.80
C GLY A 216 2.60 -42.06 -3.48
N THR A 217 3.50 -41.07 -3.45
CA THR A 217 4.31 -40.70 -2.27
C THR A 217 3.61 -39.68 -1.37
N TYR A 218 2.49 -39.11 -1.84
CA TYR A 218 1.71 -38.17 -1.04
C TYR A 218 1.08 -38.84 0.18
N SER A 219 1.57 -38.49 1.35
CA SER A 219 0.91 -38.76 2.62
C SER A 219 0.51 -37.43 3.26
N LYS A 220 -0.75 -37.34 3.67
CA LYS A 220 -1.14 -36.34 4.66
C LYS A 220 -0.52 -36.77 5.98
N GLU A 221 0.13 -35.85 6.68
CA GLU A 221 0.49 -36.09 8.07
C GLU A 221 -0.79 -36.37 8.87
N LYS A 222 -1.06 -37.64 9.17
CA LYS A 222 -2.03 -38.06 10.18
C LYS A 222 -1.37 -37.96 11.55
N LYS A 223 -1.00 -36.76 11.99
CA LYS A 223 -0.79 -36.57 13.44
C LYS A 223 -2.18 -36.51 14.05
N GLU A 224 -2.40 -37.16 15.19
CA GLU A 224 -3.49 -36.76 16.10
C GLU A 224 -3.23 -35.30 16.43
N GLU A 225 -3.73 -34.39 15.59
CA GLU A 225 -3.49 -32.98 15.76
C GLU A 225 -4.22 -32.58 17.04
N ASP A 226 -3.41 -32.19 18.04
CA ASP A 226 -3.84 -31.63 19.32
C ASP A 226 -5.13 -30.82 19.07
N PRO A 227 -6.23 -31.09 19.78
CA PRO A 227 -7.50 -30.37 19.60
C PRO A 227 -7.32 -28.84 19.50
N LYS A 228 -6.31 -28.29 20.19
CA LYS A 228 -5.93 -26.88 20.12
C LYS A 228 -5.43 -26.43 18.75
N VAL A 229 -4.68 -27.27 18.03
CA VAL A 229 -4.22 -27.02 16.65
C VAL A 229 -5.42 -26.95 15.72
N LYS A 230 -6.31 -27.96 15.76
CA LYS A 230 -7.51 -28.00 14.91
C LYS A 230 -8.47 -26.83 15.18
N GLU A 231 -8.63 -26.45 16.44
CA GLU A 231 -9.40 -25.26 16.81
C GLU A 231 -8.76 -23.98 16.30
N TRP A 232 -7.43 -23.84 16.43
CA TRP A 232 -6.67 -22.70 15.93
C TRP A 232 -6.75 -22.60 14.40
N GLU A 233 -6.59 -23.70 13.67
CA GLU A 233 -6.74 -23.74 12.21
C GLU A 233 -8.10 -23.23 11.76
N LYS A 234 -9.19 -23.73 12.36
CA LYS A 234 -10.55 -23.26 12.06
C LYS A 234 -10.68 -21.76 12.32
N LYS A 235 -10.17 -21.28 13.45
CA LYS A 235 -10.17 -19.84 13.80
C LYS A 235 -9.39 -19.03 12.76
N MET A 236 -8.21 -19.47 12.35
CA MET A 236 -7.39 -18.76 11.36
C MET A 236 -8.03 -18.74 9.97
N VAL A 237 -8.68 -19.83 9.54
CA VAL A 237 -9.44 -19.86 8.28
C VAL A 237 -10.59 -18.85 8.33
N VAL A 238 -11.38 -18.86 9.40
CA VAL A 238 -12.49 -17.90 9.57
C VAL A 238 -11.98 -16.46 9.62
N ILE A 239 -10.95 -16.17 10.43
CA ILE A 239 -10.37 -14.82 10.54
C ILE A 239 -9.83 -14.35 9.18
N SER A 240 -9.06 -15.21 8.48
CA SER A 240 -8.51 -14.84 7.17
C SER A 240 -9.61 -14.58 6.14
N ALA A 241 -10.68 -15.37 6.11
CA ALA A 241 -11.82 -15.14 5.22
C ALA A 241 -12.58 -13.85 5.58
N VAL A 242 -12.85 -13.62 6.87
CA VAL A 242 -13.56 -12.43 7.37
C VAL A 242 -12.78 -11.14 7.12
N ILE A 243 -11.45 -11.18 7.06
CA ILE A 243 -10.63 -10.01 6.72
C ILE A 243 -10.46 -9.86 5.21
N SER A 244 -10.05 -10.94 4.52
CA SER A 244 -9.68 -10.85 3.11
C SER A 244 -10.86 -10.64 2.18
N VAL A 245 -12.03 -11.23 2.45
CA VAL A 245 -13.20 -11.09 1.57
C VAL A 245 -13.75 -9.66 1.59
N PRO A 246 -14.04 -9.02 2.74
CA PRO A 246 -14.48 -7.64 2.75
C PRO A 246 -13.41 -6.68 2.24
N LEU A 247 -12.13 -6.93 2.51
CA LEU A 247 -11.05 -6.10 1.98
C LEU A 247 -10.98 -6.19 0.44
N MET A 248 -11.11 -7.40 -0.12
CA MET A 248 -11.13 -7.59 -1.57
C MET A 248 -12.35 -6.93 -2.20
N ILE A 249 -13.53 -7.06 -1.59
CA ILE A 249 -14.76 -6.36 -2.03
C ILE A 249 -14.54 -4.84 -1.96
N PHE A 250 -14.01 -4.32 -0.85
CA PHE A 250 -13.73 -2.90 -0.67
C PHE A 250 -12.76 -2.38 -1.73
N VAL A 251 -11.66 -3.09 -2.00
CA VAL A 251 -10.71 -2.72 -3.05
C VAL A 251 -11.35 -2.76 -4.43
N VAL A 252 -12.15 -3.79 -4.75
CA VAL A 252 -12.85 -3.87 -6.05
C VAL A 252 -13.86 -2.73 -6.20
N VAL A 253 -14.65 -2.42 -5.16
CA VAL A 253 -15.57 -1.28 -5.16
C VAL A 253 -14.79 0.02 -5.37
N LEU A 254 -13.76 0.28 -4.57
CA LEU A 254 -12.95 1.49 -4.67
C LEU A 254 -12.28 1.64 -6.04
N LEU A 255 -11.84 0.54 -6.68
CA LEU A 255 -11.16 0.59 -7.98
C LEU A 255 -12.10 0.77 -9.18
N PHE A 256 -13.34 0.28 -9.10
CA PHE A 256 -14.23 0.17 -10.27
C PHE A 256 -15.57 0.90 -10.14
N THR A 257 -15.90 1.44 -8.96
CA THR A 257 -17.09 2.27 -8.76
C THR A 257 -16.68 3.71 -8.46
N GLY A 258 -17.66 4.56 -8.15
CA GLY A 258 -17.46 5.99 -7.96
C GLY A 258 -17.99 6.75 -9.17
N ASP A 259 -18.54 7.92 -8.90
CA ASP A 259 -19.07 8.82 -9.92
C ASP A 259 -18.70 10.26 -9.55
N ILE A 260 -18.63 11.11 -10.57
CA ILE A 260 -18.43 12.55 -10.48
C ILE A 260 -19.66 13.20 -11.09
N THR A 261 -20.35 14.04 -10.32
CA THR A 261 -21.55 14.73 -10.81
C THR A 261 -21.40 16.24 -10.64
N VAL A 262 -21.74 16.98 -11.68
CA VAL A 262 -21.69 18.45 -11.67
C VAL A 262 -23.09 19.00 -11.45
N GLU A 263 -23.33 19.56 -10.27
CA GLU A 263 -24.59 20.20 -9.92
C GLU A 263 -24.51 21.71 -10.11
N PHE A 264 -25.49 22.27 -10.83
CA PHE A 264 -25.51 23.69 -11.16
C PHE A 264 -26.56 24.46 -10.36
N THR A 265 -26.12 25.44 -9.56
CA THR A 265 -26.98 26.38 -8.83
C THR A 265 -26.98 27.76 -9.49
N GLU A 266 -27.75 28.72 -8.96
CA GLU A 266 -27.88 30.06 -9.55
C GLU A 266 -26.54 30.82 -9.60
N ASP A 267 -25.72 30.72 -8.55
CA ASP A 267 -24.49 31.52 -8.40
C ASP A 267 -23.19 30.69 -8.50
N SER A 268 -23.29 29.37 -8.42
CA SER A 268 -22.14 28.46 -8.45
C SER A 268 -22.47 27.10 -9.05
N PHE A 269 -21.44 26.32 -9.37
CA PHE A 269 -21.56 24.89 -9.59
C PHE A 269 -20.75 24.11 -8.54
N THR A 270 -21.19 22.88 -8.24
CA THR A 270 -20.50 21.97 -7.34
C THR A 270 -20.18 20.68 -8.07
N VAL A 271 -18.92 20.25 -7.98
CA VAL A 271 -18.46 18.94 -8.40
C VAL A 271 -18.55 18.02 -7.18
N ASP A 272 -19.59 17.18 -7.14
CA ASP A 272 -19.80 16.14 -6.14
C ASP A 272 -19.03 14.88 -6.54
N SER A 273 -18.37 14.25 -5.57
CA SER A 273 -17.63 13.02 -5.80
C SER A 273 -17.72 12.02 -4.65
N ILE A 274 -17.85 10.73 -4.96
CA ILE A 274 -18.05 9.69 -3.94
C ILE A 274 -16.80 9.44 -3.07
N TYR A 275 -15.59 9.62 -3.59
CA TYR A 275 -14.33 9.22 -2.94
C TYR A 275 -13.34 10.35 -2.69
N TRP A 276 -13.71 11.58 -3.02
CA TRP A 276 -12.88 12.75 -2.84
C TRP A 276 -13.69 13.89 -2.25
N GLU A 277 -13.03 14.99 -1.92
CA GLU A 277 -13.70 16.18 -1.40
C GLU A 277 -14.44 16.91 -2.52
N ASP A 278 -15.68 17.30 -2.25
CA ASP A 278 -16.49 18.08 -3.20
C ASP A 278 -15.89 19.47 -3.40
N MET A 279 -16.06 20.01 -4.59
CA MET A 279 -15.54 21.34 -4.94
C MET A 279 -16.66 22.23 -5.45
N THR A 280 -16.83 23.40 -4.83
CA THR A 280 -17.78 24.42 -5.26
C THR A 280 -17.04 25.62 -5.84
N VAL A 281 -17.44 26.05 -7.03
CA VAL A 281 -16.85 27.21 -7.74
C VAL A 281 -17.96 28.20 -8.10
N GLY A 282 -17.81 29.46 -7.67
CA GLY A 282 -18.74 30.53 -8.02
C GLY A 282 -18.51 31.01 -9.45
N TYR A 283 -19.57 31.28 -10.21
CA TYR A 283 -19.42 31.72 -11.62
C TYR A 283 -18.64 33.04 -11.74
N GLU A 284 -18.75 33.92 -10.74
CA GLU A 284 -18.02 35.19 -10.65
C GLU A 284 -16.50 35.02 -10.62
N GLN A 285 -16.01 33.86 -10.16
CA GLN A 285 -14.60 33.55 -10.02
C GLN A 285 -13.99 33.03 -11.33
N ILE A 286 -14.82 32.71 -12.33
CA ILE A 286 -14.38 32.07 -13.58
C ILE A 286 -14.00 33.16 -14.59
N ALA A 287 -12.76 33.13 -15.06
CA ALA A 287 -12.28 34.02 -16.13
C ALA A 287 -12.56 33.45 -17.53
N SER A 288 -12.38 32.14 -17.70
CA SER A 288 -12.62 31.47 -18.99
C SER A 288 -12.93 29.99 -18.81
N ILE A 289 -13.64 29.45 -19.79
CA ILE A 289 -13.89 28.02 -19.96
C ILE A 289 -13.51 27.60 -21.37
N GLU A 290 -12.94 26.41 -21.51
CA GLU A 290 -12.53 25.82 -22.77
C GLU A 290 -12.96 24.35 -22.82
N TYR A 291 -13.62 23.94 -23.90
CA TYR A 291 -13.87 22.54 -24.19
C TYR A 291 -12.74 21.97 -25.05
N ARG A 292 -12.19 20.82 -24.64
CA ARG A 292 -11.13 20.12 -25.37
C ARG A 292 -11.57 18.70 -25.69
N GLU A 293 -11.31 18.27 -26.92
CA GLU A 293 -11.55 16.89 -27.36
C GLU A 293 -10.45 15.92 -26.92
N GLN A 294 -9.29 16.43 -26.52
CA GLN A 294 -8.18 15.63 -26.01
C GLN A 294 -7.66 16.20 -24.71
N ASP A 295 -7.63 15.35 -23.70
CA ASP A 295 -7.13 15.69 -22.38
C ASP A 295 -5.61 15.56 -22.27
N ASN A 296 -4.99 16.54 -21.61
CA ASN A 296 -3.59 16.53 -21.22
C ASN A 296 -3.50 16.28 -19.71
N SER A 297 -3.74 15.02 -19.33
CA SER A 297 -4.01 14.55 -17.98
C SER A 297 -2.97 14.89 -16.91
N GLY A 298 -1.71 15.15 -17.29
CA GLY A 298 -0.62 15.45 -16.35
C GLY A 298 -0.28 14.32 -15.38
N THR A 299 0.45 14.66 -14.31
CA THR A 299 0.78 13.73 -13.21
C THR A 299 0.04 14.13 -11.94
N ARG A 300 -0.65 13.17 -11.30
CA ARG A 300 -1.33 13.42 -10.02
C ARG A 300 -0.31 13.63 -8.90
N THR A 301 -0.39 14.79 -8.24
CA THR A 301 0.48 15.20 -7.14
C THR A 301 -0.19 15.12 -5.77
N PHE A 302 -1.51 14.94 -5.67
CA PHE A 302 -2.23 14.55 -4.46
C PHE A 302 -3.68 14.26 -4.82
N GLY A 303 -4.27 13.17 -4.35
CA GLY A 303 -5.64 12.90 -4.78
C GLY A 303 -6.10 11.47 -4.63
N PHE A 304 -7.26 11.22 -5.20
CA PHE A 304 -7.81 9.90 -5.42
C PHE A 304 -7.61 9.47 -6.88
N GLY A 305 -7.21 8.21 -7.07
CA GLY A 305 -7.15 7.59 -8.39
C GLY A 305 -7.64 6.16 -8.31
N SER A 306 -8.51 5.78 -9.25
CA SER A 306 -8.98 4.42 -9.43
C SER A 306 -8.72 3.96 -10.87
N LEU A 307 -9.36 2.88 -11.31
CA LEU A 307 -9.37 2.52 -12.74
C LEU A 307 -10.49 3.24 -13.50
N LYS A 308 -11.34 4.01 -12.80
CA LYS A 308 -12.45 4.78 -13.37
C LYS A 308 -12.22 6.29 -13.27
N LEU A 309 -11.68 6.78 -12.16
CA LEU A 309 -11.66 8.19 -11.79
C LEU A 309 -10.27 8.72 -11.45
N GLU A 310 -10.06 10.01 -11.74
CA GLU A 310 -8.89 10.80 -11.37
C GLU A 310 -9.31 12.13 -10.74
N MET A 311 -9.01 12.31 -9.46
CA MET A 311 -9.45 13.46 -8.68
C MET A 311 -8.34 14.01 -7.78
N GLY A 312 -8.22 15.33 -7.66
CA GLY A 312 -7.28 16.00 -6.76
C GLY A 312 -6.34 16.98 -7.46
N ALA A 313 -5.15 17.19 -6.90
CA ALA A 313 -4.09 18.03 -7.43
C ALA A 313 -3.23 17.30 -8.47
N PHE A 314 -2.93 17.99 -9.56
CA PHE A 314 -2.16 17.52 -10.71
C PHE A 314 -1.15 18.57 -11.12
N GLU A 315 -0.14 18.14 -11.89
CA GLU A 315 0.85 19.02 -12.50
C GLU A 315 1.19 18.59 -13.93
N ASN A 316 1.28 19.55 -14.86
CA ASN A 316 1.77 19.33 -16.22
C ASN A 316 2.50 20.58 -16.76
N GLU A 317 3.16 20.46 -17.91
CA GLU A 317 3.92 21.57 -18.51
C GLU A 317 3.03 22.74 -18.98
N GLU A 318 1.74 22.50 -19.20
CA GLU A 318 0.82 23.46 -19.78
C GLU A 318 0.16 24.37 -18.72
N PHE A 319 -0.38 23.75 -17.68
CA PHE A 319 -1.14 24.41 -16.61
C PHE A 319 -0.28 24.70 -15.38
N GLY A 320 0.90 24.09 -15.25
CA GLY A 320 1.59 24.03 -13.97
C GLY A 320 0.78 23.18 -13.00
N ALA A 321 0.59 23.67 -11.77
CA ALA A 321 -0.25 23.00 -10.76
C ALA A 321 -1.75 23.31 -10.97
N TYR A 322 -2.60 22.29 -10.99
CA TYR A 322 -4.03 22.43 -11.21
C TYR A 322 -4.85 21.39 -10.44
N THR A 323 -6.17 21.60 -10.35
CA THR A 323 -7.10 20.63 -9.77
C THR A 323 -7.84 19.89 -10.87
N ARG A 324 -8.14 18.61 -10.65
CA ARG A 324 -8.84 17.77 -11.62
C ARG A 324 -9.92 16.92 -10.98
N TYR A 325 -11.01 16.73 -11.71
CA TYR A 325 -12.08 15.77 -11.44
C TYR A 325 -12.56 15.17 -12.75
N SER A 326 -12.03 14.02 -13.15
CA SER A 326 -12.36 13.40 -14.44
C SER A 326 -12.45 11.89 -14.39
N TYR A 327 -13.11 11.36 -15.41
CA TYR A 327 -13.12 9.94 -15.74
C TYR A 327 -11.90 9.61 -16.60
N ILE A 328 -11.26 8.46 -16.36
CA ILE A 328 -10.04 8.03 -17.06
C ILE A 328 -10.31 7.71 -18.53
N ASP A 329 -11.45 7.10 -18.81
CA ASP A 329 -11.81 6.65 -20.16
C ASP A 329 -12.44 7.76 -21.03
N CYS A 330 -12.61 8.97 -20.50
CA CYS A 330 -13.15 10.11 -21.22
C CYS A 330 -12.00 10.92 -21.84
N GLU A 331 -11.99 11.05 -23.17
CA GLU A 331 -10.91 11.77 -23.89
C GLU A 331 -11.10 13.28 -23.81
N SER A 332 -12.34 13.75 -23.77
CA SER A 332 -12.66 15.17 -23.68
C SER A 332 -12.64 15.71 -22.25
N CYS A 333 -12.36 17.00 -22.11
CA CYS A 333 -12.40 17.69 -20.83
C CYS A 333 -12.86 19.14 -20.97
N VAL A 334 -13.34 19.70 -19.87
CA VAL A 334 -13.61 21.14 -19.73
C VAL A 334 -12.55 21.73 -18.83
N VAL A 335 -11.78 22.67 -19.38
CA VAL A 335 -10.77 23.43 -18.66
C VAL A 335 -11.40 24.74 -18.21
N ILE A 336 -11.37 24.99 -16.91
CA ILE A 336 -11.92 26.17 -16.25
C ILE A 336 -10.76 26.92 -15.64
N THR A 337 -10.60 28.19 -16.01
CA THR A 337 -9.55 29.06 -15.45
C THR A 337 -10.18 30.13 -14.60
N SER A 338 -9.74 30.24 -13.34
CA SER A 338 -10.20 31.27 -12.42
C SER A 338 -9.59 32.64 -12.73
N ALA A 339 -10.20 33.71 -12.23
CA ALA A 339 -9.66 35.07 -12.30
C ALA A 339 -8.29 35.22 -11.61
N GLU A 340 -7.97 34.33 -10.67
CA GLU A 340 -6.68 34.28 -9.97
C GLU A 340 -5.63 33.42 -10.71
N GLY A 341 -6.01 32.79 -11.83
CA GLY A 341 -5.15 31.95 -12.66
C GLY A 341 -5.09 30.47 -12.24
N GLU A 342 -5.94 30.05 -11.32
CA GLU A 342 -6.05 28.63 -10.93
C GLU A 342 -6.81 27.85 -12.02
N VAL A 343 -6.36 26.63 -12.29
CA VAL A 343 -6.95 25.76 -13.31
C VAL A 343 -7.70 24.60 -12.66
N LEU A 344 -8.92 24.38 -13.12
CA LEU A 344 -9.76 23.23 -12.80
C LEU A 344 -10.10 22.49 -14.08
N VAL A 345 -9.82 21.19 -14.13
CA VAL A 345 -10.17 20.31 -15.26
C VAL A 345 -11.26 19.35 -14.82
N ILE A 346 -12.38 19.33 -15.53
CA ILE A 346 -13.49 18.42 -15.25
C ILE A 346 -13.91 17.61 -16.49
N SER A 347 -14.42 16.39 -16.29
CA SER A 347 -15.08 15.61 -17.34
C SER A 347 -16.35 14.93 -16.81
N GLY A 348 -17.30 14.67 -17.70
CA GLY A 348 -18.41 13.73 -17.47
C GLY A 348 -17.96 12.28 -17.69
N GLU A 349 -18.90 11.33 -17.58
CA GLU A 349 -18.60 9.90 -17.77
C GLU A 349 -18.15 9.59 -19.21
N ASP A 350 -18.65 10.35 -20.17
CA ASP A 350 -18.28 10.28 -21.58
C ASP A 350 -18.19 11.67 -22.25
N ASP A 351 -17.81 11.68 -23.53
CA ASP A 351 -17.66 12.93 -24.28
C ASP A 351 -18.96 13.72 -24.45
N SER A 352 -20.11 13.03 -24.49
CA SER A 352 -21.41 13.67 -24.61
C SER A 352 -21.78 14.39 -23.31
N GLU A 353 -21.56 13.75 -22.16
CA GLU A 353 -21.78 14.36 -20.85
C GLU A 353 -20.81 15.52 -20.61
N THR A 354 -19.53 15.35 -20.96
CA THR A 354 -18.50 16.41 -20.86
C THR A 354 -18.89 17.63 -21.69
N LYS A 355 -19.38 17.42 -22.91
CA LYS A 355 -19.88 18.51 -23.75
C LYS A 355 -21.13 19.16 -23.15
N GLY A 356 -22.03 18.39 -22.55
CA GLY A 356 -23.20 18.90 -21.84
C GLY A 356 -22.81 19.82 -20.67
N ILE A 357 -21.80 19.44 -19.89
CA ILE A 357 -21.23 20.26 -18.81
C ILE A 357 -20.72 21.60 -19.35
N TYR A 358 -19.96 21.58 -20.45
CA TYR A 358 -19.44 22.80 -21.08
C TYR A 358 -20.56 23.72 -21.58
N GLU A 359 -21.58 23.16 -22.24
CA GLU A 359 -22.70 23.93 -22.78
C GLU A 359 -23.51 24.60 -21.68
N GLU A 360 -23.76 23.92 -20.56
CA GLU A 360 -24.47 24.47 -19.40
C GLU A 360 -23.63 25.56 -18.70
N LEU A 361 -22.33 25.32 -18.46
CA LEU A 361 -21.41 26.34 -17.92
C LEU A 361 -21.40 27.60 -18.80
N SER A 362 -21.29 27.41 -20.11
CA SER A 362 -21.30 28.49 -21.11
C SER A 362 -22.60 29.29 -21.08
N ALA A 363 -23.74 28.63 -20.84
CA ALA A 363 -25.03 29.29 -20.77
C ALA A 363 -25.16 30.14 -19.50
N ARG A 364 -24.62 29.68 -18.37
CA ARG A 364 -24.69 30.40 -17.09
C ARG A 364 -23.74 31.58 -17.00
N MET A 365 -22.52 31.45 -17.51
CA MET A 365 -21.55 32.55 -17.57
C MET A 365 -21.98 33.72 -18.49
N ARG A 366 -22.97 33.52 -19.36
CA ARG A 366 -23.51 34.57 -20.24
C ARG A 366 -24.68 35.35 -19.63
N ARG A 367 -25.24 34.88 -18.52
CA ARG A 367 -26.29 35.58 -17.77
C ARG A 367 -25.68 36.56 -16.80
#